data_AF-A0AAJ2VQ97-F1
#
_entry.id   AF-A0AAJ2VQ97-F1
#
_cell.length_a   1.000
_cell.length_b   1.000
_cell.length_c   1.000
_cell.angle_alpha   90.00
_cell.angle_beta   90.00
_cell.angle_gamma   90.00
#
_symmetry.space_group_name_H-M   'P 1'
#
loop_
_entity.id
_entity.type
_entity.pdbx_description
1 polymer ?
#
loop_
_entity_poly.entity_id
_entity_poly.type
_entity_poly.pdbx_seq_one_letter_code
_entity_poly.pdbx_strand_id
1 'polypeptide(L)'
;MLSGADCLILDEPNNHLDRLNRQALIEQLQRWPRGLIVASHDRQLLEAMERIVELSPLGLHSYGGNYTFYAQAKAHEQQAALDQLSQQKLERQREERAMRKQRERQEKR
;
A
#
# COMPACT_ATOMS: atom_id res chain seq x y z
N MET A 1 -24.87 -11.66 -21.01
CA MET A 1 -24.49 -12.05 -19.64
C MET A 1 -23.09 -12.63 -19.72
N LEU A 2 -22.12 -12.07 -18.99
CA LEU A 2 -20.80 -12.69 -18.85
C LEU A 2 -21.01 -14.13 -18.36
N SER A 3 -20.31 -15.06 -19.01
CA SER A 3 -20.40 -16.51 -18.83
C SER A 3 -20.51 -16.90 -17.35
N GLY A 4 -21.21 -17.99 -17.02
CA GLY A 4 -21.41 -18.50 -15.66
C GLY A 4 -20.15 -18.95 -14.91
N ALA A 5 -19.07 -18.17 -14.97
CA ALA A 5 -17.81 -18.33 -14.29
C ALA A 5 -17.97 -18.00 -12.79
N ASP A 6 -17.31 -18.78 -11.94
CA ASP A 6 -17.35 -18.62 -10.48
C ASP A 6 -16.41 -17.51 -9.97
N CYS A 7 -15.48 -17.08 -10.82
CA CYS A 7 -14.56 -15.99 -10.55
C CYS A 7 -14.26 -15.22 -11.85
N LEU A 8 -14.17 -13.90 -11.74
CA LEU A 8 -13.75 -13.00 -12.82
C LEU A 8 -12.41 -12.38 -12.46
N ILE A 9 -11.43 -12.46 -13.36
CA ILE A 9 -10.13 -11.81 -13.22
C ILE A 9 -9.98 -10.81 -14.36
N LEU A 10 -9.73 -9.56 -14.01
CA LEU A 10 -9.60 -8.46 -14.96
C LEU A 10 -8.26 -7.76 -14.78
N ASP A 11 -7.55 -7.57 -15.89
CA ASP A 11 -6.30 -6.81 -15.94
C ASP A 11 -6.52 -5.57 -16.81
N GLU A 12 -6.33 -4.40 -16.22
CA GLU A 12 -6.58 -3.07 -16.80
C GLU A 12 -7.94 -2.98 -17.56
N PRO A 13 -9.09 -3.30 -16.92
CA PRO A 13 -10.39 -3.37 -17.60
C PRO A 13 -10.95 -2.03 -18.06
N ASN A 14 -10.38 -0.93 -17.55
CA ASN A 14 -10.78 0.44 -17.87
C ASN A 14 -9.99 1.04 -19.05
N ASN A 15 -9.04 0.29 -19.63
CA ASN A 15 -8.23 0.79 -20.73
C ASN A 15 -9.10 1.11 -21.95
N HIS A 16 -8.81 2.21 -22.63
CA HIS A 16 -9.58 2.72 -23.77
C HIS A 16 -11.06 3.08 -23.48
N LEU A 17 -11.51 3.06 -22.22
CA LEU A 17 -12.85 3.53 -21.85
C LEU A 17 -12.86 5.03 -21.58
N ASP A 18 -13.91 5.70 -22.06
CA ASP A 18 -14.24 7.07 -21.63
C ASP A 18 -14.84 7.08 -20.21
N ARG A 19 -15.06 8.26 -19.66
CA ARG A 19 -15.54 8.42 -18.27
C ARG A 19 -16.90 7.75 -18.03
N LEU A 20 -17.80 7.80 -19.01
CA LEU A 20 -19.15 7.24 -18.92
C LEU A 20 -19.10 5.72 -18.89
N ASN A 21 -18.33 5.11 -19.78
CA ASN A 21 -18.19 3.66 -19.82
C ASN A 21 -17.41 3.12 -18.62
N ARG A 22 -16.44 3.89 -18.07
CA ARG A 22 -15.80 3.53 -16.79
C ARG A 22 -16.79 3.46 -15.64
N GLN A 23 -17.70 4.42 -15.53
CA GLN A 23 -18.72 4.41 -14.48
C GLN A 23 -19.66 3.20 -14.63
N ALA A 24 -20.09 2.92 -15.86
CA ALA A 24 -20.93 1.76 -16.16
C ALA A 24 -20.22 0.43 -15.82
N LEU A 25 -18.91 0.32 -16.11
CA LEU A 25 -18.10 -0.82 -15.72
C LEU A 25 -18.08 -0.98 -14.18
N ILE A 26 -17.78 0.09 -13.44
CA ILE A 26 -17.75 0.05 -11.97
C ILE A 26 -19.07 -0.44 -11.40
N GLU A 27 -20.20 0.09 -11.89
CA GLU A 27 -21.54 -0.34 -11.45
C GLU A 27 -21.83 -1.81 -11.78
N GLN A 28 -21.35 -2.31 -12.91
CA GLN A 28 -21.49 -3.73 -13.26
C GLN A 28 -20.64 -4.63 -12.34
N LEU A 29 -19.40 -4.24 -12.07
CA LEU A 29 -18.50 -4.98 -11.20
C LEU A 29 -19.01 -5.04 -9.76
N GLN A 30 -19.59 -3.96 -9.24
CA GLN A 30 -20.22 -3.94 -7.90
C GLN A 30 -21.45 -4.86 -7.80
N ARG A 31 -22.11 -5.17 -8.92
CA ARG A 31 -23.25 -6.10 -8.96
C ARG A 31 -22.83 -7.54 -9.27
N TRP A 32 -21.54 -7.80 -9.48
CA TRP A 32 -21.05 -9.14 -9.77
C TRP A 32 -21.20 -10.03 -8.53
N PRO A 33 -22.00 -11.11 -8.59
CA PRO A 33 -22.40 -11.86 -7.40
C PRO A 33 -21.34 -12.88 -6.92
N ARG A 34 -20.19 -12.95 -7.58
CA ARG A 34 -19.20 -14.03 -7.43
C ARG A 34 -17.80 -13.46 -7.21
N GLY A 35 -16.78 -14.31 -7.20
CA GLY A 35 -15.40 -13.86 -7.02
C GLY A 35 -14.99 -12.85 -8.09
N LEU A 36 -14.33 -11.77 -7.68
CA LEU A 36 -13.80 -10.75 -8.56
C LEU A 36 -12.39 -10.38 -8.11
N ILE A 37 -11.45 -10.42 -9.05
CA ILE A 37 -10.09 -9.92 -8.88
C ILE A 37 -9.85 -8.90 -9.99
N VAL A 38 -9.42 -7.70 -9.60
CA VAL A 38 -9.13 -6.63 -10.56
C VAL A 38 -7.75 -6.08 -10.31
N ALA A 39 -6.93 -6.04 -11.36
CA ALA A 39 -5.70 -5.27 -11.43
C ALA A 39 -5.98 -4.02 -12.28
N SER A 40 -5.77 -2.84 -11.70
CA SER A 40 -5.92 -1.57 -12.40
C SER A 40 -5.16 -0.47 -11.69
N HIS A 41 -4.69 0.51 -12.44
CA HIS A 41 -4.16 1.76 -11.89
C HIS A 41 -5.24 2.83 -11.62
N ASP A 42 -6.52 2.57 -11.92
CA ASP A 42 -7.61 3.52 -11.75
C ASP A 42 -8.16 3.55 -10.33
N ARG A 43 -7.89 4.66 -9.64
CA ARG A 43 -8.31 4.88 -8.27
C ARG A 43 -9.82 4.87 -8.10
N GLN A 44 -10.61 5.32 -9.09
CA GLN A 44 -12.07 5.33 -8.95
C GLN A 44 -12.65 3.91 -8.95
N LEU A 45 -12.05 3.03 -9.75
CA LEU A 45 -12.42 1.63 -9.81
C LEU A 45 -11.93 0.87 -8.56
N LEU A 46 -10.71 1.13 -8.10
CA LEU A 46 -10.20 0.56 -6.84
C LEU A 46 -10.96 1.07 -5.61
N GLU A 47 -11.53 2.29 -5.66
CA GLU A 47 -12.37 2.84 -4.59
C GLU A 47 -13.67 2.06 -4.41
N ALA A 48 -14.15 1.39 -5.46
CA ALA A 48 -15.35 0.56 -5.43
C ALA A 48 -15.10 -0.86 -4.89
N MET A 49 -13.85 -1.24 -4.62
CA MET A 49 -13.48 -2.56 -4.12
C MET A 49 -13.52 -2.63 -2.59
N GLU A 50 -13.86 -3.80 -2.06
CA GLU A 50 -13.95 -4.04 -0.60
C GLU A 50 -12.60 -4.37 0.06
N ARG A 51 -11.60 -4.70 -0.76
CA ARG A 51 -10.27 -5.12 -0.31
C ARG A 51 -9.24 -4.75 -1.36
N ILE A 52 -8.08 -4.28 -0.91
CA ILE A 52 -6.90 -4.05 -1.75
C ILE A 52 -5.81 -5.03 -1.34
N VAL A 53 -5.20 -5.68 -2.33
CA VAL A 53 -4.03 -6.54 -2.13
C VAL A 53 -2.84 -5.86 -2.81
N GLU A 54 -1.85 -5.50 -2.01
CA GLU A 54 -0.58 -4.96 -2.48
C GLU A 54 0.40 -6.10 -2.74
N LEU A 55 1.00 -6.11 -3.92
CA LEU A 55 2.14 -6.96 -4.24
C LEU A 55 3.43 -6.15 -4.07
N SER A 56 4.29 -6.59 -3.16
CA SER A 56 5.59 -5.99 -2.89
C SER A 56 6.71 -7.03 -3.01
N PRO A 57 7.99 -6.63 -3.03
CA PRO A 57 9.11 -7.57 -2.95
C PRO A 57 9.10 -8.44 -1.68
N LEU A 58 8.40 -8.02 -0.62
CA LEU A 58 8.24 -8.77 0.64
C LEU A 58 7.09 -9.77 0.58
N GLY A 59 6.33 -9.79 -0.52
CA GLY A 59 5.15 -10.63 -0.72
C GLY A 59 3.85 -9.84 -0.82
N LEU A 60 2.74 -10.55 -0.65
CA LEU A 60 1.39 -10.00 -0.71
C LEU A 60 0.95 -9.48 0.66
N HIS A 61 0.41 -8.27 0.69
CA HIS A 61 -0.24 -7.70 1.88
C HIS A 61 -1.70 -7.33 1.56
N SER A 62 -2.61 -7.67 2.46
CA SER A 62 -4.04 -7.44 2.27
C SER A 62 -4.54 -6.35 3.21
N TYR A 63 -5.16 -5.32 2.64
CA TYR A 63 -5.80 -4.23 3.37
C TYR A 63 -7.32 -4.37 3.25
N GLY A 64 -8.02 -4.39 4.38
CA GLY A 64 -9.48 -4.40 4.42
C GLY A 64 -10.03 -3.01 4.16
N GLY A 65 -10.87 -2.85 3.14
CA GLY A 65 -11.35 -1.56 2.68
C GLY A 65 -10.87 -1.22 1.27
N ASN A 66 -11.28 -0.05 0.82
CA ASN A 66 -11.05 0.42 -0.54
C ASN A 66 -9.69 1.10 -0.72
N TYR A 67 -9.46 1.68 -1.91
CA TYR A 67 -8.22 2.38 -2.22
C TYR A 67 -7.87 3.50 -1.23
N THR A 68 -8.83 4.32 -0.82
CA THR A 68 -8.60 5.41 0.13
C THR A 68 -8.09 4.87 1.47
N PHE A 69 -8.71 3.81 1.99
CA PHE A 69 -8.24 3.16 3.21
C PHE A 69 -6.81 2.62 3.06
N TYR A 70 -6.55 1.90 1.97
CA TYR A 70 -5.21 1.39 1.65
C TYR A 70 -4.16 2.51 1.61
N ALA A 71 -4.44 3.61 0.91
CA ALA A 71 -3.51 4.72 0.77
C ALA A 71 -3.18 5.38 2.11
N GLN A 72 -4.17 5.50 3.00
CA GLN A 72 -3.96 6.02 4.36
C GLN A 72 -3.12 5.06 5.21
N ALA A 73 -3.47 3.77 5.23
CA ALA A 73 -2.71 2.75 5.94
C ALA A 73 -1.24 2.75 5.49
N LYS A 74 -1.01 2.80 4.18
CA LYS A 74 0.33 2.83 3.60
C LYS A 74 1.12 4.07 4.00
N ALA A 75 0.47 5.25 3.99
CA ALA A 75 1.11 6.49 4.42
C ALA A 75 1.52 6.43 5.91
N HIS A 76 0.66 5.87 6.76
CA HIS A 76 0.97 5.69 8.19
C HIS A 76 2.15 4.73 8.40
N GLU A 77 2.18 3.59 7.70
CA GLU A 77 3.30 2.64 7.76
C GLU A 77 4.62 3.29 7.32
N GLN A 78 4.58 4.02 6.20
CA GLN A 78 5.76 4.71 5.68
C GLN A 78 6.28 5.75 6.67
N GLN A 79 5.39 6.54 7.26
CA GLN A 79 5.78 7.55 8.24
C GLN A 79 6.37 6.89 9.50
N ALA A 80 5.76 5.83 10.02
CA ALA A 80 6.27 5.10 11.17
C ALA A 80 7.68 4.52 10.90
N ALA A 81 7.92 3.98 9.71
CA ALA A 81 9.23 3.47 9.32
C ALA A 81 10.30 4.58 9.24
N LEU A 82 9.94 5.75 8.72
CA LEU A 82 10.84 6.92 8.68
C LEU A 82 11.18 7.43 10.09
N ASP A 83 10.19 7.49 10.97
CA ASP A 83 10.37 7.94 12.35
C ASP A 83 11.27 6.97 13.13
N GLN A 84 11.05 5.65 12.98
CA GLN A 84 11.91 4.62 13.57
C GLN A 84 13.36 4.74 13.08
N LEU A 85 13.56 4.94 11.77
CA LEU A 85 14.90 5.11 11.19
C LEU A 85 15.59 6.38 11.74
N SER A 86 14.85 7.46 11.91
CA SER A 86 15.35 8.72 12.48
C SER A 86 15.79 8.53 13.94
N GLN A 87 14.97 7.86 14.74
CA GLN A 87 15.26 7.57 16.14
C GLN A 87 16.53 6.71 16.29
N GLN A 88 16.63 5.63 15.53
CA GLN A 88 17.81 4.75 15.56
C GLN A 88 19.09 5.49 15.15
N LYS A 89 19.03 6.38 14.16
CA LYS A 89 20.18 7.22 13.77
C LYS A 89 20.59 8.16 14.89
N LEU A 90 19.63 8.78 15.57
CA LEU A 90 19.90 9.71 16.66
C LEU A 90 20.53 9.00 17.86
N GLU A 91 20.02 7.82 18.22
CA GLU A 91 20.57 6.97 19.29
C GLU A 91 22.00 6.56 18.98
N ARG A 92 22.25 6.04 17.77
CA ARG A 92 23.60 5.68 17.33
C ARG A 92 24.57 6.86 17.40
N GLN A 93 24.16 8.05 16.95
CA GLN A 93 25.00 9.24 17.06
C GLN A 93 25.30 9.64 18.51
N ARG A 94 24.35 9.46 19.43
CA ARG A 94 24.54 9.74 20.85
C ARG A 94 25.54 8.77 21.47
N GLU A 95 25.41 7.49 21.17
CA GLU A 95 26.33 6.43 21.63
C GLU A 95 27.76 6.68 21.13
N GLU A 96 27.92 6.96 19.83
CA GLU A 96 29.22 7.28 19.22
C GLU A 96 29.87 8.50 19.89
N ARG A 97 29.09 9.56 20.16
CA ARG A 97 29.57 10.75 20.87
C ARG A 97 29.96 10.45 22.32
N ALA A 98 29.20 9.61 23.01
CA ALA A 98 29.50 9.23 24.40
C ALA A 98 30.80 8.41 24.47
N MET A 99 30.95 7.42 23.58
CA MET A 99 32.16 6.60 23.45
C MET A 99 33.39 7.45 23.14
N ARG A 100 33.29 8.40 22.20
CA ARG A 100 34.38 9.32 21.88
C ARG A 100 34.80 10.15 23.10
N LYS A 101 33.84 10.74 23.82
CA LYS A 101 34.12 11.52 25.03
C LYS A 101 34.76 10.67 26.13
N GLN A 102 34.38 9.40 26.26
CA GLN A 102 34.96 8.49 27.25
C GLN A 102 36.43 8.18 26.93
N ARG A 103 36.75 7.91 25.66
CA ARG A 103 38.14 7.69 25.20
C ARG A 103 39.03 8.90 25.46
N GLU A 104 38.57 10.10 25.06
CA GLU A 104 39.31 11.36 25.28
C GLU A 104 39.59 11.65 26.77
N ARG A 105 38.73 11.18 27.68
CA ARG A 105 38.94 11.32 29.14
C ARG A 105 39.95 10.33 29.70
N GLN A 106 40.05 9.13 29.12
CA GLN A 106 41.02 8.11 29.53
C GLN A 106 42.43 8.48 29.08
N GLU A 107 42.59 9.07 27.89
CA GLU A 107 43.89 9.48 27.34
C GLU A 107 44.50 10.72 28.02
N LYS A 108 43.70 11.51 28.75
CA LYS A 108 44.14 12.72 29.46
C LYS A 108 44.53 12.47 30.93
N ARG A 109 44.54 11.22 31.39
CA ARG A 109 44.96 10.79 32.73
C ARG A 109 46.32 10.10 32.67
#